data_AF-A0A168CQW6-F1
#
_entry.id   AF-A0A168CQW6-F1
#
_cell.length_a   1.000
_cell.length_b   1.000
_cell.length_c   1.000
_cell.angle_alpha   90.00
_cell.angle_beta   90.00
_cell.angle_gamma   90.00
#
_symmetry.space_group_name_H-M   'P 1'
#
loop_
_entity.id
_entity.type
_entity.pdbx_description
1 polymer ?
#
loop_
_entity_poly.entity_id
_entity_poly.type
_entity_poly.pdbx_seq_one_letter_code
_entity_poly.pdbx_strand_id
1 'polypeptide(L)'
;MLEIKSNGTDWNAPVQPIHTLLKKLEQKPLDPVYEGMGNFIIKYKHEHQTDHPRYVGCTHFLGHFATIPYVFNLITNEKVVIEELTKAIRMNQERLDYEQLRRNIFSY
;
A
#
# COMPACT_ATOMS: atom_id res chain seq x y z
N MET A 1 12.63 8.01 8.55
CA MET A 1 11.76 7.24 9.47
C MET A 1 10.90 6.33 8.63
N LEU A 2 10.93 5.05 8.96
CA LEU A 2 10.07 4.01 8.39
C LEU A 2 9.41 3.29 9.57
N GLU A 3 8.09 3.39 9.65
CA GLU A 3 7.27 2.67 10.62
C GLU A 3 6.40 1.67 9.87
N ILE A 4 6.61 0.38 10.11
CA ILE A 4 5.80 -0.69 9.52
C ILE A 4 4.84 -1.17 10.60
N LYS A 5 3.56 -0.80 10.48
CA LYS A 5 2.51 -1.21 11.42
C LYS A 5 2.05 -2.63 11.13
N SER A 6 1.89 -2.96 9.86
CA SER A 6 1.56 -4.31 9.38
C SER A 6 2.23 -4.56 8.04
N ASN A 7 2.76 -5.75 7.84
CA ASN A 7 3.29 -6.21 6.56
C ASN A 7 3.37 -7.73 6.61
N GLY A 8 2.25 -8.43 6.40
CA GLY A 8 2.15 -9.84 6.74
C GLY A 8 0.81 -10.43 6.36
N THR A 9 0.55 -11.67 6.78
CA THR A 9 -0.65 -12.42 6.39
C THR A 9 -1.96 -11.83 6.91
N ASP A 10 -1.88 -11.06 7.99
CA ASP A 10 -2.95 -10.30 8.61
C ASP A 10 -2.38 -9.08 9.34
N TRP A 11 -3.24 -8.29 9.98
CA TRP A 11 -2.87 -7.03 10.65
C TRP A 11 -1.99 -7.22 11.90
N ASN A 12 -2.03 -8.41 12.52
CA ASN A 12 -1.32 -8.75 13.76
C ASN A 12 -0.17 -9.73 13.53
N ALA A 13 -0.01 -10.24 12.30
CA ALA A 13 1.05 -11.15 11.93
C ALA A 13 2.43 -10.52 12.13
N PRO A 14 3.49 -11.33 12.39
CA PRO A 14 4.85 -10.82 12.48
C PRO A 14 5.23 -9.98 11.25
N VAL A 15 5.65 -8.75 11.52
CA VAL A 15 5.99 -7.77 10.49
C VAL A 15 7.14 -8.28 9.65
N GLN A 16 6.89 -8.41 8.34
CA GLN A 16 7.90 -8.76 7.36
C GLN A 16 8.70 -7.52 6.93
N PRO A 17 9.94 -7.68 6.44
CA PRO A 17 10.72 -6.58 5.91
C PRO A 17 10.09 -6.02 4.62
N ILE A 18 10.40 -4.75 4.32
CA ILE A 18 9.85 -4.06 3.14
C ILE A 18 10.19 -4.76 1.81
N HIS A 19 11.35 -5.41 1.72
CA HIS A 19 11.73 -6.17 0.53
C HIS A 19 10.73 -7.31 0.22
N THR A 20 10.12 -7.91 1.26
CA THR A 20 9.05 -8.89 1.09
C THR A 20 7.83 -8.26 0.43
N LEU A 21 7.45 -7.04 0.85
CA LEU A 21 6.32 -6.32 0.24
C LEU A 21 6.58 -6.02 -1.23
N LEU A 22 7.75 -5.49 -1.58
CA LEU A 22 8.13 -5.20 -2.97
C LEU A 22 8.04 -6.47 -3.83
N LYS A 23 8.58 -7.59 -3.36
CA LYS A 23 8.46 -8.88 -4.05
C LYS A 23 7.01 -9.35 -4.21
N LYS A 24 6.13 -9.09 -3.23
CA LYS A 24 4.71 -9.42 -3.36
C LYS A 24 4.00 -8.52 -4.37
N LEU A 25 4.31 -7.23 -4.40
CA LEU A 25 3.79 -6.28 -5.40
C LEU A 25 4.18 -6.69 -6.83
N GLU A 26 5.34 -7.30 -7.04
CA GLU A 26 5.71 -7.84 -8.35
C GLU A 26 4.92 -9.09 -8.73
N GLN A 27 4.51 -9.91 -7.76
CA GLN A 27 3.96 -11.24 -8.01
C GLN A 27 2.44 -11.32 -7.98
N LYS A 28 1.78 -10.53 -7.14
CA LYS A 28 0.35 -10.66 -6.86
C LYS A 28 -0.37 -9.33 -7.05
N PRO A 29 -1.58 -9.31 -7.63
CA PRO A 29 -2.33 -8.08 -7.81
C PRO A 29 -2.84 -7.55 -6.47
N LEU A 30 -2.76 -6.22 -6.32
CA LEU A 30 -3.41 -5.49 -5.24
C LEU A 30 -4.93 -5.58 -5.36
N ASP A 31 -5.62 -5.36 -4.24
CA ASP A 31 -7.09 -5.29 -4.19
C ASP A 31 -7.60 -3.89 -4.62
N PRO A 32 -8.27 -3.76 -5.78
CA PRO A 32 -8.74 -2.48 -6.29
C PRO A 32 -9.76 -1.77 -5.40
N VAL A 33 -10.36 -2.43 -4.39
CA VAL A 33 -11.22 -1.76 -3.40
C VAL A 33 -10.51 -0.57 -2.73
N TYR A 34 -9.20 -0.66 -2.56
CA TYR A 34 -8.38 0.39 -1.96
C TYR A 34 -8.14 1.61 -2.87
N GLU A 35 -8.57 1.59 -4.14
CA GLU A 35 -8.61 2.79 -4.99
C GLU A 35 -9.47 3.90 -4.35
N GLY A 36 -10.60 3.52 -3.74
CA GLY A 36 -11.49 4.45 -3.03
C GLY A 36 -10.94 4.96 -1.70
N MET A 37 -9.92 4.32 -1.14
CA MET A 37 -9.32 4.65 0.17
C MET A 37 -8.02 5.46 0.04
N GLY A 38 -7.89 6.23 -1.04
CA GLY A 38 -6.66 7.00 -1.33
C GLY A 38 -5.67 6.24 -2.21
N ASN A 39 -6.13 5.23 -2.94
CA ASN A 39 -5.36 4.55 -3.98
C ASN A 39 -4.00 4.05 -3.50
N PHE A 40 -4.04 3.34 -2.37
CA PHE A 40 -2.91 2.74 -1.64
C PHE A 40 -1.87 3.71 -1.09
N ILE A 41 -1.91 5.00 -1.43
CA ILE A 41 -0.87 5.98 -1.15
C ILE A 41 -1.51 7.27 -0.63
N ILE A 42 -1.49 7.45 0.68
CA ILE A 42 -2.07 8.61 1.37
C ILE A 42 -0.94 9.53 1.82
N LYS A 43 -0.99 10.81 1.44
CA LYS A 43 0.02 11.81 1.85
C LYS A 43 -0.49 12.64 3.02
N TYR A 44 0.21 12.61 4.15
CA TYR A 44 -0.08 13.45 5.31
C TYR A 44 0.65 14.78 5.21
N LYS A 45 0.17 15.70 4.38
CA LYS A 45 0.75 17.04 4.21
C LYS A 45 0.46 17.97 5.38
N HIS A 46 -0.68 17.77 6.05
CA HIS A 46 -1.17 18.67 7.10
C HIS A 46 -1.71 17.88 8.29
N GLU A 47 -1.77 18.52 9.45
CA GLU A 47 -2.23 17.93 10.72
C GLU A 47 -3.66 17.39 10.67
N HIS A 48 -4.56 18.01 9.90
CA HIS A 48 -5.94 17.54 9.76
C HIS A 48 -6.08 16.23 8.97
N GLN A 49 -4.99 15.72 8.38
CA GLN A 49 -4.98 14.48 7.61
C GLN A 49 -4.56 13.27 8.44
N THR A 50 -4.15 13.47 9.70
CA THR A 50 -3.73 12.41 10.60
C THR A 50 -3.95 12.81 12.07
N ASP A 51 -4.51 11.92 12.87
CA ASP A 51 -4.65 12.13 14.33
C ASP A 51 -3.29 12.14 15.06
N HIS A 52 -2.18 11.91 14.33
CA HIS A 52 -0.84 11.85 14.85
C HIS A 52 0.05 12.91 14.18
N PRO A 53 0.26 14.08 14.83
CA PRO A 53 1.07 15.17 14.28
C PRO A 53 2.49 14.75 13.86
N ARG A 54 3.05 13.71 14.47
CA ARG A 54 4.37 13.15 14.12
C ARG A 54 4.47 12.61 12.69
N TYR A 55 3.33 12.32 12.04
CA TYR A 55 3.29 11.82 10.67
C TYR A 55 3.10 12.91 9.63
N VAL A 56 2.97 14.17 10.01
CA VAL A 56 2.96 15.28 9.06
C VAL A 56 4.27 15.26 8.25
N GLY A 57 4.15 15.34 6.93
CA GLY A 57 5.24 15.16 5.97
C GLY A 57 5.53 13.70 5.58
N CYS A 58 4.84 12.72 6.17
CA CYS A 58 4.99 11.31 5.80
C CYS A 58 4.01 10.90 4.69
N THR A 59 4.35 9.80 4.02
CA THR A 59 3.47 9.04 3.13
C THR A 59 3.07 7.75 3.82
N HIS A 60 1.78 7.50 3.87
CA HIS A 60 1.16 6.28 4.37
C HIS A 60 0.79 5.39 3.20
N PHE A 61 1.30 4.16 3.22
CA PHE A 61 0.93 3.12 2.28
C PHE A 61 0.05 2.10 3.00
N LEU A 62 -1.13 1.86 2.45
CA LEU A 62 -2.15 1.00 3.03
C LEU A 62 -2.81 0.16 1.95
N GLY A 63 -2.92 -1.14 2.16
CA GLY A 63 -3.61 -2.00 1.21
C GLY A 63 -3.64 -3.47 1.56
N HIS A 64 -4.36 -4.19 0.71
CA HIS A 64 -4.47 -5.64 0.72
C HIS A 64 -4.19 -6.20 -0.68
N PHE A 65 -3.83 -7.47 -0.75
CA PHE A 65 -3.68 -8.21 -2.00
C PHE A 65 -4.95 -9.01 -2.30
N ALA A 66 -5.43 -8.97 -3.55
CA ALA A 66 -6.70 -9.57 -3.93
C ALA A 66 -6.71 -11.11 -3.88
N THR A 67 -5.55 -11.74 -4.05
CA THR A 67 -5.43 -13.19 -4.28
C THR A 67 -4.72 -13.95 -3.16
N ILE A 68 -4.23 -13.23 -2.15
CA ILE A 68 -3.55 -13.81 -1.00
C ILE A 68 -3.96 -13.07 0.28
N PRO A 69 -4.06 -13.75 1.43
CA PRO A 69 -4.24 -13.06 2.70
C PRO A 69 -2.92 -12.37 3.05
N TYR A 70 -2.72 -11.13 2.59
CA TYR A 70 -1.54 -10.34 2.89
C TYR A 70 -1.87 -8.85 2.90
N VAL A 71 -1.62 -8.17 4.01
CA VAL A 71 -1.88 -6.74 4.20
C VAL A 71 -0.57 -5.97 4.37
N PHE A 72 -0.61 -4.68 4.03
CA PHE A 72 0.47 -3.76 4.36
C PHE A 72 -0.09 -2.43 4.87
N ASN A 73 0.60 -1.89 5.88
CA ASN A 73 0.32 -0.62 6.52
C ASN A 73 1.64 -0.06 7.04
N LEU A 74 2.16 0.92 6.34
CA LEU A 74 3.47 1.49 6.64
C LEU A 74 3.48 2.99 6.38
N ILE A 75 4.17 3.71 7.24
CA ILE A 75 4.25 5.17 7.21
C ILE A 75 5.72 5.53 7.15
N THR A 76 6.09 6.37 6.17
CA THR A 76 7.47 6.76 5.99
C THR A 76 7.62 8.16 5.43
N ASN A 77 8.72 8.83 5.79
CA ASN A 77 9.18 10.06 5.16
C ASN A 77 10.49 9.86 4.36
N GLU A 78 10.92 8.61 4.16
CA GLU A 78 12.14 8.29 3.45
C GLU A 78 11.90 8.31 1.94
N LYS A 79 12.52 9.27 1.25
CA LYS A 79 12.28 9.50 -0.19
C LYS A 79 12.49 8.25 -1.04
N VAL A 80 13.58 7.52 -0.80
CA VAL A 80 13.92 6.30 -1.55
C VAL A 80 12.81 5.25 -1.39
N VAL A 81 12.38 4.99 -0.16
CA VAL A 81 11.30 4.03 0.13
C VAL A 81 9.98 4.47 -0.50
N ILE A 82 9.65 5.75 -0.43
CA ILE A 82 8.43 6.31 -1.03
C ILE A 82 8.45 6.11 -2.55
N GLU A 83 9.57 6.41 -3.20
CA GLU A 83 9.74 6.27 -4.64
C GLU A 83 9.62 4.82 -5.09
N GLU A 84 10.31 3.90 -4.40
CA GLU A 84 10.28 2.46 -4.69
C GLU A 84 8.87 1.88 -4.54
N LEU A 85 8.19 2.13 -3.41
CA LEU A 85 6.84 1.62 -3.18
C LEU A 85 5.82 2.25 -4.12
N THR A 86 5.92 3.56 -4.37
CA THR A 86 5.03 4.23 -5.31
C THR A 86 5.17 3.61 -6.70
N LYS A 87 6.41 3.42 -7.17
CA LYS A 87 6.68 2.77 -8.46
C LYS A 87 6.13 1.35 -8.48
N ALA A 88 6.40 0.53 -7.47
CA ALA A 88 5.93 -0.85 -7.40
C ALA A 88 4.40 -0.95 -7.40
N ILE A 89 3.70 -0.06 -6.67
CA ILE A 89 2.23 0.02 -6.69
C ILE A 89 1.73 0.40 -8.08
N ARG A 90 2.30 1.43 -8.72
CA ARG A 90 1.88 1.84 -10.08
C ARG A 90 2.09 0.73 -11.10
N MET A 91 3.25 0.08 -11.07
CA MET A 91 3.53 -1.08 -11.92
C MET A 91 2.55 -2.23 -11.65
N ASN A 92 2.15 -2.45 -10.39
CA ASN A 92 1.14 -3.45 -10.05
C ASN A 92 -0.22 -3.12 -10.69
N GLN A 93 -0.62 -1.85 -10.66
CA GLN A 93 -1.89 -1.38 -11.23
C GLN A 93 -1.95 -1.45 -12.77
N GLU A 94 -0.80 -1.44 -13.43
CA GLU A 94 -0.67 -1.59 -14.89
C GLU A 94 -0.77 -3.06 -15.36
N ARG A 95 -0.80 -4.02 -14.44
CA ARG A 95 -0.90 -5.44 -14.79
C ARG A 95 -2.30 -5.80 -15.29
N LEU A 96 -2.36 -6.71 -16.25
CA LEU A 96 -3.61 -7.23 -16.81
C LEU A 96 -4.50 -7.92 -15.76
N ASP A 97 -3.89 -8.64 -14.80
CA ASP A 97 -4.63 -9.31 -13.74
C ASP A 97 -5.24 -8.32 -12.73
N TYR A 98 -4.55 -7.22 -12.43
CA TYR A 98 -5.12 -6.11 -11.67
C TYR A 98 -6.26 -5.43 -12.42
N GLU A 99 -6.09 -5.13 -13.70
CA GLU A 99 -7.12 -4.50 -14.52
C GLU A 99 -8.41 -5.34 -14.56
N GLN A 100 -8.28 -6.66 -14.71
CA GLN A 100 -9.43 -7.57 -14.69
C GLN A 100 -10.17 -7.53 -13.35
N LEU A 101 -9.44 -7.55 -12.23
CA LEU A 101 -10.03 -7.42 -10.89
C LEU A 101 -10.75 -6.08 -10.72
N ARG A 102 -10.12 -5.00 -11.18
CA ARG A 102 -10.66 -3.64 -11.11
C ARG A 102 -11.96 -3.52 -11.88
N ARG A 103 -12.03 -4.08 -13.10
CA ARG A 103 -13.27 -4.13 -13.88
C ARG A 103 -14.36 -4.87 -13.13
N ASN A 104 -14.09 -6.02 -12.52
CA ASN A 104 -15.11 -6.77 -11.78
C ASN A 104 -15.69 -6.00 -10.58
N ILE A 105 -14.89 -5.14 -9.94
CA ILE A 105 -15.32 -4.32 -8.79
C ILE A 105 -16.12 -3.09 -9.24
N PHE A 106 -15.73 -2.45 -10.34
CA PHE A 106 -16.33 -1.18 -10.80
C PHE A 106 -17.23 -1.33 -12.05
N SER A 107 -17.54 -2.55 -12.47
CA SER A 107 -18.56 -2.80 -13.50
C SER A 107 -19.95 -2.62 -12.89
N TYR A 108 -20.57 -1.47 -13.17
CA TYR A 108 -21.98 -1.20 -12.94
C TYR A 108 -22.78 -1.44 -14.23
#